data_AF-A0A9P7CBM2-F1
#
_entry.id   AF-A0A9P7CBM2-F1
#
_cell.length_a   1.000
_cell.length_b   1.000
_cell.length_c   1.000
_cell.angle_alpha   90.00
_cell.angle_beta   90.00
_cell.angle_gamma   90.00
#
_symmetry.space_group_name_H-M   'P 1'
#
loop_
_entity.id
_entity.type
_entity.pdbx_description
1 polymer ?
#
loop_
_entity_poly.entity_id
_entity_poly.type
_entity_poly.pdbx_seq_one_letter_code
_entity_poly.pdbx_strand_id
1 'polypeptide(L)'
;MSCVGILRGATKDTQDLLIPIVSWKGLTVGRNEACHFVIDFPFIDSLQCEFTARTHGFDTTVYLTDKSRNGTYLNQSLIGYNRTVVLFSGCVISFVSEHINFIFIQKQDCSKPSEIPNHFFFKNRQAVIPNLLLGTGSQASIYLAYMADKPTEQLVYRSAFSSQMVYVSKNEIDILKSNRHPNVISLVTMYDNNMILPAFPGGSLEHFITEAEHFTEDETFFTFYQLISGLQYLHKKGIVHRDVKPENILVAGASIKSRIVIADFGLALYKGEAEKVHHSHGTFGYFAPEVVTDKRYSSKSDCWAAGLILLSMIFVAHPFAKYLDNKQALTDAILNAKVDFDALKENTDLLNLVSSLLHVDPDQRHSASQCLQSSWVLKKTNRQFFSEYEEMVLQHFAGERKIWFDENFKDKQTYLLNDIPLEDERPHYHVDHDPLAVADIKYKRRELKKDCFRIETEKIISTSGVIEDWIDAINKERFPNATLIKESS
;
A
#
# COMPACT_ATOMS: atom_id res chain seq x y z
N MET A 1 23.11 5.81 32.00
CA MET A 1 21.81 6.04 31.35
C MET A 1 22.05 6.67 29.99
N SER A 2 21.96 5.91 28.89
CA SER A 2 21.81 6.54 27.58
C SER A 2 20.33 6.84 27.38
N CYS A 3 19.98 8.12 27.29
CA CYS A 3 18.67 8.53 26.81
C CYS A 3 18.58 8.15 25.33
N VAL A 4 17.61 7.30 24.98
CA VAL A 4 17.39 6.78 23.62
C VAL A 4 16.35 7.61 22.86
N GLY A 5 15.59 8.45 23.58
CA GLY A 5 14.61 9.36 23.02
C GLY A 5 13.83 10.09 24.11
N ILE A 6 12.94 10.97 23.68
CA ILE A 6 12.04 11.73 24.55
C ILE A 6 10.61 11.59 24.04
N LEU A 7 9.64 11.55 24.95
CA LEU A 7 8.25 11.85 24.62
C LEU A 7 8.04 13.33 24.90
N ARG A 8 7.72 14.08 23.85
CA ARG A 8 7.37 15.50 23.98
C ARG A 8 5.87 15.62 23.93
N GLY A 9 5.26 16.24 24.92
CA GLY A 9 3.82 16.50 24.86
C GLY A 9 3.46 17.44 23.71
N ALA A 10 2.34 17.13 23.08
CA ALA A 10 1.90 17.68 21.80
C ALA A 10 0.55 18.41 21.91
N THR A 11 -0.05 18.48 23.11
CA THR A 11 -1.26 19.26 23.39
C THR A 11 -0.99 20.28 24.50
N LYS A 12 -1.87 21.27 24.66
CA LYS A 12 -1.75 22.28 25.72
C LYS A 12 -1.60 21.67 27.12
N ASP A 13 -2.25 20.54 27.36
CA ASP A 13 -2.24 19.85 28.65
C ASP A 13 -0.94 19.04 28.88
N THR A 14 -0.16 18.79 27.83
CA THR A 14 1.08 18.01 27.90
C THR A 14 2.32 18.75 27.43
N GLN A 15 2.21 19.97 26.90
CA GLN A 15 3.31 20.69 26.22
C GLN A 15 4.60 20.83 27.06
N ASP A 16 4.47 20.84 28.39
CA ASP A 16 5.59 20.94 29.34
C ASP A 16 6.19 19.57 29.73
N LEU A 17 5.56 18.47 29.29
CA LEU A 17 5.99 17.11 29.59
C LEU A 17 7.08 16.67 28.59
N LEU A 18 8.25 16.38 29.14
CA LEU A 18 9.38 15.76 28.46
C LEU A 18 9.77 14.49 29.20
N ILE A 19 9.47 13.34 28.60
CA ILE A 19 9.70 12.03 29.24
C ILE A 19 10.91 11.35 28.58
N PRO A 20 12.07 11.24 29.24
CA PRO A 20 13.21 10.56 28.69
C PRO A 20 12.99 9.03 28.67
N ILE A 21 13.16 8.41 27.52
CA ILE A 21 13.22 6.95 27.37
C ILE A 21 14.69 6.54 27.51
N VAL A 22 14.95 5.49 28.30
CA VAL A 22 16.31 5.00 28.60
C VAL A 22 16.46 3.52 28.23
N SER A 23 17.67 3.14 27.79
CA SER A 23 17.98 1.85 27.14
C SER A 23 17.82 0.58 27.99
N TRP A 24 17.84 0.70 29.32
CA TRP A 24 18.07 -0.45 30.22
C TRP A 24 16.93 -0.78 31.19
N LYS A 25 15.79 -0.05 31.14
CA LYS A 25 14.62 -0.34 31.98
C LYS A 25 13.34 0.02 31.23
N GLY A 26 12.32 -0.82 31.38
CA GLY A 26 10.96 -0.49 30.94
C GLY A 26 10.48 0.79 31.63
N LEU A 27 10.13 1.80 30.85
CA LEU A 27 9.56 3.06 31.32
C LEU A 27 8.04 2.90 31.30
N THR A 28 7.41 2.96 32.47
CA THR A 28 5.96 2.82 32.60
C THR A 28 5.31 4.19 32.74
N VAL A 29 4.21 4.39 32.02
CA VAL A 29 3.38 5.59 32.07
C VAL A 29 1.98 5.19 32.52
N GLY A 30 1.39 5.95 33.45
CA GLY A 30 0.05 5.67 33.96
C GLY A 30 -0.35 6.63 35.08
N ARG A 31 -1.51 6.39 35.68
CA ARG A 31 -2.02 7.18 36.81
C ARG A 31 -1.51 6.70 38.17
N ASN A 32 -1.00 5.47 38.25
CA ASN A 32 -0.44 4.93 39.50
C ASN A 32 0.90 5.60 39.83
N GLU A 33 1.08 6.03 41.07
CA GLU A 33 2.33 6.62 41.59
C GLU A 33 3.55 5.69 41.45
N ALA A 34 3.33 4.38 41.32
CA ALA A 34 4.40 3.41 41.04
C ALA A 34 4.92 3.46 39.58
N CYS A 35 4.23 4.18 38.68
CA CYS A 35 4.71 4.39 37.32
C CYS A 35 5.90 5.34 37.31
N HIS A 36 6.80 5.15 36.33
CA HIS A 36 7.94 6.05 36.17
C HIS A 36 7.51 7.46 35.76
N PHE A 37 6.43 7.57 34.99
CA PHE A 37 5.81 8.84 34.67
C PHE A 37 4.33 8.81 35.02
N VAL A 38 3.95 9.69 35.95
CA VAL A 38 2.58 9.80 36.45
C VAL A 38 1.87 10.89 35.66
N ILE A 39 0.77 10.53 35.01
CA ILE A 39 -0.12 11.49 34.38
C ILE A 39 -1.43 11.45 35.15
N ASP A 40 -1.64 12.47 36.00
CA ASP A 40 -2.83 12.57 36.83
C ASP A 40 -4.00 13.12 36.01
N PHE A 41 -4.59 12.24 35.19
CA PHE A 41 -5.79 12.52 34.41
C PHE A 41 -6.84 11.42 34.63
N PRO A 42 -8.13 11.74 34.87
CA PRO A 42 -9.14 10.77 35.30
C PRO A 42 -9.32 9.55 34.38
N PHE A 43 -9.05 9.72 33.09
CA PHE A 43 -9.28 8.71 32.07
C PHE A 43 -8.04 7.87 31.74
N ILE A 44 -6.88 8.22 32.28
CA ILE A 44 -5.66 7.42 32.15
C ILE A 44 -5.74 6.24 33.12
N ASP A 45 -5.45 5.05 32.60
CA ASP A 45 -5.43 3.83 33.41
C ASP A 45 -4.26 3.83 34.42
N SER A 46 -4.40 3.06 35.49
CA SER A 46 -3.35 2.93 36.53
C SER A 46 -1.99 2.59 35.93
N LEU A 47 -1.97 1.73 34.90
CA LEU A 47 -0.84 1.50 34.01
C LEU A 47 -1.37 1.64 32.57
N GLN A 48 -0.98 2.72 31.89
CA GLN A 48 -1.46 3.03 30.55
C GLN A 48 -0.62 2.30 29.50
N CYS A 49 0.70 2.43 29.58
CA CYS A 49 1.60 1.80 28.63
C CYS A 49 3.01 1.63 29.22
N GLU A 50 3.81 0.83 28.53
CA GLU A 50 5.21 0.58 28.85
C GLU A 50 6.08 0.77 27.61
N PHE A 51 7.15 1.53 27.76
CA PHE A 51 8.18 1.70 26.73
C PHE A 51 9.37 0.82 27.07
N THR A 52 9.82 0.02 26.10
CA THR A 52 11.06 -0.75 26.23
C THR A 52 11.99 -0.39 25.09
N ALA A 53 13.30 -0.44 25.33
CA ALA A 53 14.30 -0.20 24.30
C ALA A 53 15.19 -1.43 24.18
N ARG A 54 15.47 -1.87 22.96
CA ARG A 54 16.39 -2.97 22.68
C ARG A 54 17.48 -2.49 21.74
N THR A 55 18.73 -2.73 22.11
CA THR A 55 19.88 -2.35 21.28
C THR A 55 20.38 -3.59 20.54
N HIS A 56 20.41 -3.50 19.21
CA HIS A 56 21.01 -4.51 18.32
C HIS A 56 22.12 -3.84 17.51
N GLY A 57 23.38 -4.18 17.81
CA GLY A 57 24.53 -3.52 17.18
C GLY A 57 24.65 -2.05 17.59
N PHE A 58 24.61 -1.14 16.62
CA PHE A 58 24.67 0.32 16.84
C PHE A 58 23.28 0.96 16.94
N ASP A 59 22.21 0.24 16.60
CA ASP A 59 20.84 0.76 16.58
C ASP A 59 20.07 0.38 17.84
N THR A 60 19.24 1.31 18.31
CA THR A 60 18.36 1.08 19.46
C THR A 60 16.91 1.27 19.06
N THR A 61 16.16 0.18 19.00
CA THR A 61 14.73 0.19 18.69
C THR A 61 13.93 0.41 19.96
N VAL A 62 12.97 1.34 19.92
CA VAL A 62 12.04 1.59 21.02
C VAL A 62 10.71 0.92 20.69
N TYR A 63 10.13 0.25 21.67
CA TYR A 63 8.86 -0.44 21.58
C TYR A 63 7.87 0.18 22.57
N LEU A 64 6.62 0.27 22.18
CA LEU A 64 5.49 0.67 23.01
C LEU A 64 4.54 -0.51 23.20
N THR A 65 4.30 -0.87 24.44
CA THR A 65 3.33 -1.90 24.81
C THR A 65 2.12 -1.22 25.44
N ASP A 66 0.94 -1.42 24.84
CA ASP A 66 -0.32 -0.95 25.42
C ASP A 66 -0.70 -1.83 26.62
N LYS A 67 -0.93 -1.22 27.78
CA LYS A 67 -1.35 -1.88 29.02
C LYS A 67 -2.72 -1.39 29.51
N SER A 68 -3.35 -0.52 28.73
CA SER A 68 -4.57 0.18 29.11
C SER A 68 -5.82 -0.62 28.74
N ARG A 69 -6.91 -0.32 29.45
CA ARG A 69 -8.27 -0.75 29.13
C ARG A 69 -8.98 0.27 28.25
N ASN A 70 -8.67 1.55 28.43
CA ASN A 70 -9.25 2.67 27.67
C ASN A 70 -8.56 2.93 26.32
N GLY A 71 -7.50 2.18 26.02
CA GLY A 71 -6.79 2.19 24.74
C GLY A 71 -5.61 3.16 24.69
N THR A 72 -4.51 2.69 24.11
CA THR A 72 -3.39 3.51 23.65
C THR A 72 -3.37 3.49 22.13
N TYR A 73 -3.23 4.67 21.51
CA TYR A 73 -3.28 4.83 20.07
C TYR A 73 -1.92 5.27 19.56
N LEU A 74 -1.49 4.69 18.44
CA LEU A 74 -0.30 5.09 17.71
C LEU A 74 -0.74 5.63 16.35
N ASN A 75 -0.47 6.90 16.07
CA ASN A 75 -0.88 7.59 14.85
C ASN A 75 -2.37 7.34 14.53
N GLN A 76 -3.24 7.61 15.50
CA GLN A 76 -4.71 7.42 15.44
C GLN A 76 -5.19 5.95 15.41
N SER A 77 -4.31 4.97 15.24
CA SER A 77 -4.68 3.55 15.25
C SER A 77 -4.60 2.99 16.66
N LEU A 78 -5.65 2.31 17.13
CA LEU A 78 -5.64 1.61 18.42
C LEU A 78 -4.59 0.48 18.40
N ILE A 79 -3.66 0.48 19.36
CA ILE A 79 -2.65 -0.57 19.49
C ILE A 79 -3.29 -1.88 19.99
N GLY A 80 -4.05 -1.79 21.08
CA GLY A 80 -4.79 -2.91 21.67
C GLY A 80 -4.07 -3.56 22.86
N TYR A 81 -4.85 -4.01 23.84
CA TYR A 81 -4.34 -4.51 25.12
C TYR A 81 -3.24 -5.57 24.97
N ASN A 82 -2.12 -5.32 25.63
CA ASN A 82 -0.91 -6.16 25.67
C ASN A 82 -0.23 -6.38 24.30
N ARG A 83 -0.61 -5.63 23.27
CA ARG A 83 0.12 -5.60 22.00
C ARG A 83 1.28 -4.63 22.09
N THR A 84 2.35 -4.97 21.38
CA THR A 84 3.59 -4.20 21.32
C THR A 84 3.80 -3.72 19.90
N VAL A 85 4.13 -2.45 19.74
CA VAL A 85 4.45 -1.82 18.45
C VAL A 85 5.83 -1.19 18.51
N VAL A 86 6.51 -1.14 17.38
CA VAL A 86 7.75 -0.38 17.26
C VAL A 86 7.40 1.11 17.20
N LEU A 87 8.17 1.92 17.93
CA LEU A 87 8.10 3.36 17.85
C LEU A 87 9.20 3.90 16.95
N PHE A 88 8.77 4.54 15.88
CA PHE A 88 9.61 5.42 15.11
C PHE A 88 9.54 6.81 15.71
N SER A 89 10.68 7.50 15.76
CA SER A 89 10.66 8.92 16.05
C SER A 89 9.62 9.59 15.15
N GLY A 90 8.84 10.51 15.71
CA GLY A 90 7.74 11.19 15.05
C GLY A 90 6.38 10.58 15.28
N CYS A 91 6.30 9.32 15.71
CA CYS A 91 5.05 8.69 16.10
C CYS A 91 4.29 9.54 17.13
N VAL A 92 3.01 9.74 16.87
CA VAL A 92 2.08 10.36 17.81
C VAL A 92 1.44 9.27 18.64
N ILE A 93 1.65 9.34 19.95
CA ILE A 93 1.06 8.44 20.92
C ILE A 93 -0.05 9.19 21.60
N SER A 94 -1.25 8.65 21.52
CA SER A 94 -2.44 9.26 22.10
C SER A 94 -3.01 8.38 23.19
N PHE A 95 -3.38 8.99 24.31
CA PHE A 95 -4.15 8.33 25.37
C PHE A 95 -5.57 8.90 25.39
N VAL A 96 -6.53 8.04 25.72
CA VAL A 96 -7.94 8.44 25.95
C VAL A 96 -8.51 9.20 24.74
N SER A 97 -8.73 8.49 23.64
CA SER A 97 -9.41 9.04 22.44
C SER A 97 -8.82 10.38 21.96
N GLU A 98 -7.49 10.46 21.84
CA GLU A 98 -6.75 11.61 21.27
C GLU A 98 -6.65 12.89 22.12
N HIS A 99 -7.10 12.88 23.37
CA HIS A 99 -7.03 14.06 24.23
C HIS A 99 -5.60 14.38 24.71
N ILE A 100 -4.80 13.34 24.95
CA ILE A 100 -3.45 13.47 25.46
C ILE A 100 -2.51 12.93 24.40
N ASN A 101 -1.79 13.83 23.73
CA ASN A 101 -0.88 13.45 22.65
C ASN A 101 0.58 13.69 23.06
N PHE A 102 1.42 12.72 22.72
CA PHE A 102 2.87 12.80 22.82
C PHE A 102 3.46 12.51 21.45
N ILE A 103 4.51 13.23 21.09
CA ILE A 103 5.35 12.89 19.94
C ILE A 103 6.58 12.21 20.50
N PHE A 104 6.80 10.97 20.11
CA PHE A 104 8.07 10.31 20.39
C PHE A 104 9.17 10.92 19.52
N ILE A 105 10.30 11.28 20.09
CA ILE A 105 11.47 11.79 19.39
C ILE A 105 12.65 10.94 19.81
N GLN A 106 13.09 10.03 18.95
CA GLN A 106 14.28 9.23 19.19
C GLN A 106 15.51 10.14 19.17
N LYS A 107 16.40 9.94 20.13
CA LYS A 107 17.66 10.66 20.16
C LYS A 107 18.55 10.08 19.07
N GLN A 108 18.69 10.80 17.96
CA GLN A 108 19.66 10.51 16.92
C GLN A 108 20.85 11.47 17.04
N ASP A 109 22.06 10.99 16.77
CA ASP A 109 23.29 11.79 16.70
C ASP A 109 23.39 12.63 15.40
N CYS A 110 22.34 12.65 14.58
CA CYS A 110 22.31 13.38 13.32
C CYS A 110 21.84 14.83 13.54
N SER A 111 22.73 15.80 13.34
CA SER A 111 22.34 17.22 13.25
C SER A 111 21.51 17.46 11.99
N LYS A 112 20.33 18.07 12.14
CA LYS A 112 19.56 18.60 11.00
C LYS A 112 20.43 19.59 10.21
N PRO A 113 20.57 19.46 8.88
CA PRO A 113 21.25 20.48 8.10
C PRO A 113 20.56 21.83 8.28
N SER A 114 21.34 22.91 8.41
CA SER A 114 20.82 24.28 8.61
C SER A 114 19.90 24.77 7.49
N GLU A 115 20.01 24.18 6.31
CA GLU A 115 19.21 24.45 5.12
C GLU A 115 17.76 23.96 5.26
N ILE A 116 17.50 22.99 6.15
CA ILE A 116 16.14 22.46 6.35
C ILE A 116 15.42 23.32 7.41
N PRO A 117 14.33 24.01 7.06
CA PRO A 117 13.66 24.93 7.98
C PRO A 117 13.05 24.18 9.16
N ASN A 118 12.95 24.84 10.32
CA ASN A 118 12.33 24.26 11.52
C ASN A 118 10.79 24.21 11.42
N HIS A 119 10.21 25.02 10.56
CA HIS A 119 8.77 25.05 10.30
C HIS A 119 8.50 25.61 8.91
N PHE A 120 7.28 25.39 8.42
CA PHE A 120 6.72 26.07 7.25
C PHE A 120 5.26 26.41 7.51
N PHE A 121 4.65 27.24 6.66
CA PHE A 121 3.23 27.53 6.71
C PHE A 121 2.48 26.83 5.59
N PHE A 122 1.39 26.15 5.95
CA PHE A 122 0.48 25.50 5.02
C PHE A 122 -0.95 25.88 5.38
N LYS A 123 -1.69 26.47 4.43
CA LYS A 123 -3.07 26.96 4.64
C LYS A 123 -3.24 27.79 5.92
N ASN A 124 -2.35 28.75 6.15
CA ASN A 124 -2.29 29.62 7.34
C ASN A 124 -2.09 28.90 8.68
N ARG A 125 -1.74 27.61 8.65
CA ARG A 125 -1.38 26.82 9.84
C ARG A 125 0.11 26.55 9.81
N GLN A 126 0.74 26.56 10.98
CA GLN A 126 2.16 26.29 11.12
C GLN A 126 2.39 24.77 11.14
N ALA A 127 3.29 24.28 10.29
CA ALA A 127 3.77 22.91 10.30
C ALA A 127 5.20 22.89 10.86
N VAL A 128 5.46 22.06 11.86
CA VAL A 128 6.78 21.92 12.49
C VAL A 128 7.53 20.77 11.82
N ILE A 129 8.79 20.99 11.47
CA ILE A 129 9.71 19.96 10.97
C ILE A 129 10.70 19.65 12.10
N PRO A 130 10.45 18.62 12.94
CA PRO A 130 11.43 18.18 13.93
C PRO A 130 12.76 17.77 13.28
N ASN A 131 13.82 17.66 14.09
CA ASN A 131 15.07 17.02 13.65
C ASN A 131 14.88 15.50 13.60
N LEU A 132 14.09 15.06 12.63
CA LEU A 132 13.73 13.68 12.43
C LEU A 132 13.79 13.37 10.94
N LEU A 133 14.86 12.69 10.57
CA LEU A 133 15.08 12.11 9.27
C LEU A 133 14.37 10.74 9.24
N LEU A 134 13.35 10.62 8.38
CA LEU A 134 12.64 9.36 8.13
C LEU A 134 13.40 8.47 7.15
N GLY A 135 14.18 9.08 6.24
CA GLY A 135 15.00 8.33 5.31
C GLY A 135 15.82 9.24 4.40
N THR A 136 16.92 8.72 3.88
CA THR A 136 17.76 9.36 2.87
C THR A 136 17.75 8.52 1.61
N GLY A 137 17.19 9.07 0.53
CA GLY A 137 17.32 8.50 -0.81
C GLY A 137 18.53 9.05 -1.53
N SER A 138 18.76 8.58 -2.75
CA SER A 138 19.80 9.10 -3.65
C SER A 138 19.53 10.54 -4.12
N GLN A 139 18.26 10.98 -4.06
CA GLN A 139 17.81 12.27 -4.62
C GLN A 139 17.24 13.24 -3.58
N ALA A 140 16.91 12.75 -2.38
CA ALA A 140 16.28 13.55 -1.36
C ALA A 140 16.53 13.03 0.05
N SER A 141 16.49 13.94 1.04
CA SER A 141 16.30 13.58 2.45
C SER A 141 14.85 13.84 2.86
N ILE A 142 14.26 12.88 3.57
CA ILE A 142 12.84 12.85 3.92
C ILE A 142 12.71 13.11 5.41
N TYR A 143 12.02 14.19 5.78
CA TYR A 143 11.79 14.56 7.17
C TYR A 143 10.31 14.47 7.52
N LEU A 144 10.01 14.11 8.77
CA LEU A 144 8.66 14.25 9.29
C LEU A 144 8.31 15.75 9.40
N ALA A 145 7.07 16.08 9.11
CA ALA A 145 6.42 17.31 9.52
C ALA A 145 5.08 17.02 10.18
N TYR A 146 4.59 17.92 11.03
CA TYR A 146 3.24 17.83 11.61
C TYR A 146 2.66 19.21 11.84
N MET A 147 1.32 19.31 11.82
CA MET A 147 0.64 20.57 12.10
C MET A 147 0.77 20.92 13.59
N ALA A 148 1.27 22.12 13.90
CA ALA A 148 1.56 22.57 15.26
C ALA A 148 0.32 22.62 16.16
N ASP A 149 -0.83 22.95 15.57
CA ASP A 149 -2.14 23.03 16.23
C ASP A 149 -2.82 21.67 16.36
N LYS A 150 -2.44 20.68 15.53
CA LYS A 150 -2.98 19.32 15.57
C LYS A 150 -1.93 18.29 15.13
N PRO A 151 -1.04 17.85 16.03
CA PRO A 151 0.11 17.02 15.66
C PRO A 151 -0.19 15.64 15.09
N THR A 152 -1.42 15.14 15.28
CA THR A 152 -1.89 13.91 14.62
C THR A 152 -2.01 14.07 13.09
N GLU A 153 -2.07 15.31 12.59
CA GLU A 153 -2.01 15.63 11.17
C GLU A 153 -0.55 15.72 10.72
N GLN A 154 -0.02 14.59 10.25
CA GLN A 154 1.37 14.43 9.83
C GLN A 154 1.54 14.59 8.32
N LEU A 155 2.69 15.13 7.94
CA LEU A 155 3.16 15.36 6.58
C LEU A 155 4.61 14.90 6.46
N VAL A 156 5.09 14.87 5.23
CA VAL A 156 6.49 14.58 4.91
C VAL A 156 7.07 15.76 4.16
N TYR A 157 8.24 16.23 4.61
CA TYR A 157 9.07 17.22 3.93
C TYR A 157 10.18 16.49 3.17
N ARG A 158 10.06 16.38 1.85
CA ARG A 158 11.07 15.78 0.97
C ARG A 158 11.97 16.90 0.44
N SER A 159 13.15 17.01 1.05
CA SER A 159 14.16 17.98 0.66
C SER A 159 14.87 17.57 -0.61
N ALA A 160 14.99 18.48 -1.57
CA ALA A 160 15.86 18.26 -2.73
C ALA A 160 17.32 18.46 -2.30
N PHE A 161 18.24 17.58 -2.72
CA PHE A 161 19.67 17.89 -2.57
C PHE A 161 20.01 19.12 -3.43
N SER A 162 20.38 20.23 -2.79
CA SER A 162 20.72 21.46 -3.49
C SER A 162 22.16 21.41 -4.01
N SER A 163 22.34 21.78 -5.29
CA SER A 163 23.39 22.71 -5.80
C SER A 163 23.96 22.44 -7.20
N GLN A 164 23.66 21.32 -7.88
CA GLN A 164 24.01 21.18 -9.31
C GLN A 164 22.82 20.62 -10.12
N MET A 165 22.27 21.48 -10.99
CA MET A 165 21.10 21.26 -11.86
C MET A 165 19.78 21.02 -11.11
N VAL A 166 19.08 22.12 -10.84
CA VAL A 166 17.67 22.15 -10.41
C VAL A 166 16.79 21.55 -11.51
N TYR A 167 16.69 20.23 -11.52
CA TYR A 167 15.53 19.53 -12.01
C TYR A 167 15.08 18.60 -10.90
N VAL A 168 14.39 19.15 -9.90
CA VAL A 168 13.28 18.36 -9.33
C VAL A 168 12.47 17.97 -10.56
N SER A 169 12.38 16.66 -10.84
CA SER A 169 11.87 16.18 -12.11
C SER A 169 10.47 16.77 -12.29
N LYS A 170 10.31 17.74 -13.22
CA LYS A 170 9.01 18.37 -13.48
C LYS A 170 7.95 17.30 -13.73
N ASN A 171 8.37 16.22 -14.39
CA ASN A 171 7.57 15.03 -14.62
C ASN A 171 7.09 14.36 -13.31
N GLU A 172 7.96 14.16 -12.31
CA GLU A 172 7.56 13.61 -11.01
C GLU A 172 6.52 14.52 -10.33
N ILE A 173 6.78 15.83 -10.30
CA ILE A 173 5.84 16.81 -9.73
C ILE A 173 4.49 16.76 -10.45
N ASP A 174 4.48 16.73 -11.78
CA ASP A 174 3.27 16.78 -12.59
C ASP A 174 2.43 15.50 -12.43
N ILE A 175 3.09 14.34 -12.36
CA ILE A 175 2.44 13.07 -12.04
C ILE A 175 1.79 13.15 -10.65
N LEU A 176 2.57 13.50 -9.62
CA LEU A 176 2.10 13.59 -8.23
C LEU A 176 0.94 14.58 -8.06
N LYS A 177 0.95 15.71 -8.76
CA LYS A 177 -0.14 16.71 -8.74
C LYS A 177 -1.44 16.16 -9.35
N SER A 178 -1.33 15.37 -10.41
CA SER A 178 -2.48 14.85 -11.16
C SER A 178 -3.18 13.68 -10.49
N ASN A 179 -2.53 13.04 -9.51
CA ASN A 179 -3.02 11.83 -8.87
C ASN A 179 -4.22 12.09 -7.97
N ARG A 180 -5.22 11.21 -8.08
CA ARG A 180 -6.50 11.22 -7.36
C ARG A 180 -6.98 9.76 -7.21
N HIS A 181 -6.21 8.93 -6.51
CA HIS A 181 -6.52 7.52 -6.31
C HIS A 181 -6.13 7.08 -4.88
N PRO A 182 -6.94 6.24 -4.19
CA PRO A 182 -6.67 5.83 -2.81
C PRO A 182 -5.34 5.08 -2.64
N ASN A 183 -4.84 4.44 -3.69
CA ASN A 183 -3.60 3.66 -3.65
C ASN A 183 -2.42 4.28 -4.42
N VAL A 184 -2.46 5.59 -4.68
CA VAL A 184 -1.38 6.32 -5.35
C VAL A 184 -1.13 7.65 -4.63
N ILE A 185 0.12 7.92 -4.25
CA ILE A 185 0.45 9.13 -3.50
C ILE A 185 0.22 10.40 -4.35
N SER A 186 -0.23 11.45 -3.67
CA SER A 186 -0.53 12.76 -4.27
C SER A 186 0.33 13.85 -3.65
N LEU A 187 0.76 14.84 -4.43
CA LEU A 187 1.49 16.01 -3.90
C LEU A 187 0.54 16.90 -3.10
N VAL A 188 0.84 17.16 -1.83
CA VAL A 188 0.07 18.12 -1.02
C VAL A 188 0.36 19.55 -1.47
N THR A 189 1.63 19.94 -1.46
CA THR A 189 2.07 21.24 -1.97
C THR A 189 3.58 21.24 -2.24
N MET A 190 4.08 22.33 -2.83
CA MET A 190 5.50 22.68 -2.81
C MET A 190 5.75 23.74 -1.74
N TYR A 191 6.91 23.68 -1.08
CA TYR A 191 7.40 24.71 -0.17
C TYR A 191 8.89 24.95 -0.43
N ASP A 192 9.28 26.16 -0.82
CA ASP A 192 10.67 26.53 -1.13
C ASP A 192 11.40 25.51 -2.05
N ASN A 193 10.72 25.07 -3.11
CA ASN A 193 11.17 24.04 -4.08
C ASN A 193 11.28 22.60 -3.52
N ASN A 194 10.82 22.35 -2.30
CA ASN A 194 10.74 21.03 -1.68
C ASN A 194 9.32 20.50 -1.74
N MET A 195 9.17 19.17 -1.80
CA MET A 195 7.85 18.54 -1.88
C MET A 195 7.29 18.30 -0.49
N ILE A 196 6.02 18.64 -0.31
CA ILE A 196 5.23 18.27 0.86
C ILE A 196 4.26 17.16 0.46
N LEU A 197 4.33 16.03 1.16
CA LEU A 197 3.58 14.81 0.88
C LEU A 197 2.80 14.36 2.13
N PRO A 198 1.75 13.53 1.99
CA PRO A 198 1.11 12.89 3.14
C PRO A 198 2.11 11.94 3.84
N ALA A 199 2.03 11.85 5.17
CA ALA A 199 2.81 10.89 5.93
C ALA A 199 2.14 9.52 5.95
N PHE A 200 2.95 8.47 5.81
CA PHE A 200 2.52 7.07 5.92
C PHE A 200 3.29 6.42 7.08
N PRO A 201 2.78 6.55 8.31
CA PRO A 201 3.53 6.18 9.51
C PRO A 201 3.72 4.68 9.71
N GLY A 202 3.04 3.83 8.93
CA GLY A 202 3.33 2.40 8.89
C GLY A 202 4.67 2.07 8.23
N GLY A 203 5.30 3.02 7.53
CA GLY A 203 6.55 2.79 6.81
C GLY A 203 6.32 2.12 5.46
N SER A 204 7.30 1.34 5.01
CA SER A 204 7.28 0.61 3.73
C SER A 204 6.71 -0.80 3.89
N LEU A 205 6.16 -1.36 2.82
CA LEU A 205 5.80 -2.79 2.75
C LEU A 205 7.01 -3.69 2.95
N GLU A 206 8.20 -3.24 2.53
CA GLU A 206 9.46 -3.94 2.82
C GLU A 206 9.64 -4.19 4.32
N HIS A 207 9.39 -3.18 5.15
CA HIS A 207 9.49 -3.33 6.61
C HIS A 207 8.52 -4.39 7.13
N PHE A 208 7.27 -4.40 6.64
CA PHE A 208 6.30 -5.43 7.02
C PHE A 208 6.73 -6.83 6.58
N ILE A 209 7.29 -6.98 5.37
CA ILE A 209 7.77 -8.27 4.88
C ILE A 209 8.96 -8.76 5.70
N THR A 210 9.90 -7.88 6.05
CA THR A 210 11.10 -8.24 6.82
C THR A 210 10.77 -8.66 8.26
N GLU A 211 9.78 -8.04 8.90
CA GLU A 211 9.43 -8.32 10.30
C GLU A 211 8.35 -9.40 10.48
N ALA A 212 7.65 -9.79 9.42
CA ALA A 212 6.60 -10.81 9.50
C ALA A 212 7.20 -12.21 9.68
N GLU A 213 6.51 -13.08 10.43
CA GLU A 213 6.77 -14.52 10.38
C GLU A 213 6.01 -15.17 9.21
N HIS A 214 4.78 -14.72 9.00
CA HIS A 214 3.90 -15.12 7.90
C HIS A 214 2.82 -14.06 7.70
N PHE A 215 2.25 -14.02 6.49
CA PHE A 215 1.00 -13.30 6.22
C PHE A 215 -0.13 -14.29 6.02
N THR A 216 -1.32 -13.94 6.48
CA THR A 216 -2.53 -14.67 6.07
C THR A 216 -2.80 -14.42 4.58
N GLU A 217 -3.52 -15.34 3.94
CA GLU A 217 -3.95 -15.16 2.54
C GLU A 217 -4.80 -13.90 2.38
N ASP A 218 -5.59 -13.56 3.40
CA ASP A 218 -6.47 -12.39 3.40
C ASP A 218 -5.69 -11.07 3.51
N GLU A 219 -4.67 -10.99 4.39
CA GLU A 219 -3.75 -9.84 4.44
C GLU A 219 -2.98 -9.65 3.12
N THR A 220 -2.52 -10.76 2.55
CA THR A 220 -1.83 -10.79 1.26
C THR A 220 -2.75 -10.29 0.14
N PHE A 221 -3.96 -10.83 0.07
CA PHE A 221 -4.98 -10.42 -0.91
C PHE A 221 -5.33 -8.94 -0.76
N PHE A 222 -5.62 -8.48 0.45
CA PHE A 222 -6.04 -7.11 0.72
C PHE A 222 -4.97 -6.09 0.28
N THR A 223 -3.70 -6.38 0.55
CA THR A 223 -2.57 -5.53 0.14
C THR A 223 -2.34 -5.59 -1.36
N PHE A 224 -2.34 -6.79 -1.93
CA PHE A 224 -2.10 -6.99 -3.37
C PHE A 224 -3.19 -6.36 -4.23
N TYR A 225 -4.45 -6.46 -3.81
CA TYR A 225 -5.58 -5.83 -4.49
C TYR A 225 -5.41 -4.31 -4.60
N GLN A 226 -5.01 -3.66 -3.50
CA GLN A 226 -4.70 -2.23 -3.48
C GLN A 226 -3.55 -1.86 -4.42
N LEU A 227 -2.48 -2.66 -4.44
CA LEU A 227 -1.34 -2.46 -5.34
C LEU A 227 -1.77 -2.51 -6.81
N ILE A 228 -2.49 -3.56 -7.20
CA ILE A 228 -2.95 -3.71 -8.58
C ILE A 228 -3.97 -2.62 -8.95
N SER A 229 -4.86 -2.22 -8.04
CA SER A 229 -5.78 -1.11 -8.25
C SER A 229 -5.03 0.21 -8.52
N GLY A 230 -3.98 0.51 -7.73
CA GLY A 230 -3.11 1.66 -7.97
C GLY A 230 -2.36 1.60 -9.31
N LEU A 231 -1.84 0.43 -9.68
CA LEU A 231 -1.16 0.24 -10.97
C LEU A 231 -2.13 0.39 -12.15
N GLN A 232 -3.33 -0.16 -12.06
CA GLN A 232 -4.37 0.00 -13.09
C GLN A 232 -4.66 1.49 -13.34
N TYR A 233 -4.81 2.27 -12.26
CA TYR A 233 -5.02 3.71 -12.35
C TYR A 233 -3.88 4.43 -13.09
N LEU A 234 -2.62 4.14 -12.73
CA LEU A 234 -1.45 4.71 -13.38
C LEU A 234 -1.38 4.32 -14.87
N HIS A 235 -1.59 3.05 -15.17
CA HIS A 235 -1.51 2.51 -16.52
C HIS A 235 -2.63 3.06 -17.43
N LYS A 236 -3.86 3.25 -16.92
CA LYS A 236 -4.95 3.93 -17.65
C LYS A 236 -4.61 5.38 -18.01
N LYS A 237 -3.83 6.06 -17.16
CA LYS A 237 -3.28 7.40 -17.43
C LYS A 237 -2.03 7.39 -18.32
N GLY A 238 -1.60 6.21 -18.78
CA GLY A 238 -0.40 6.05 -19.57
C GLY A 238 0.89 6.31 -18.78
N ILE A 239 0.88 6.19 -17.45
CA ILE A 239 2.06 6.34 -16.60
C ILE A 239 2.63 4.96 -16.30
N VAL A 240 3.94 4.77 -16.51
CA VAL A 240 4.69 3.57 -16.12
C VAL A 240 5.58 3.93 -14.95
N HIS A 241 5.48 3.18 -13.84
CA HIS A 241 6.17 3.51 -12.59
C HIS A 241 7.67 3.20 -12.66
N ARG A 242 8.05 2.05 -13.25
CA ARG A 242 9.43 1.62 -13.53
C ARG A 242 10.29 1.24 -12.32
N ASP A 243 9.84 1.52 -11.10
CA ASP A 243 10.52 1.10 -9.87
C ASP A 243 9.53 0.59 -8.81
N VAL A 244 8.62 -0.29 -9.22
CA VAL A 244 7.67 -0.95 -8.31
C VAL A 244 8.43 -1.98 -7.47
N LYS A 245 8.44 -1.78 -6.16
CA LYS A 245 9.12 -2.65 -5.17
C LYS A 245 8.55 -2.37 -3.77
N PRO A 246 8.70 -3.29 -2.79
CA PRO A 246 8.13 -3.12 -1.45
C PRO A 246 8.55 -1.83 -0.72
N GLU A 247 9.75 -1.31 -0.98
CA GLU A 247 10.26 -0.06 -0.41
C GLU A 247 9.44 1.16 -0.86
N ASN A 248 8.89 1.09 -2.07
CA ASN A 248 8.09 2.16 -2.69
C ASN A 248 6.58 1.98 -2.47
N ILE A 249 6.16 0.98 -1.70
CA ILE A 249 4.77 0.81 -1.27
C ILE A 249 4.66 1.22 0.19
N LEU A 250 4.02 2.35 0.47
CA LEU A 250 3.93 2.89 1.83
C LEU A 250 2.60 2.51 2.49
N VAL A 251 2.62 2.24 3.80
CA VAL A 251 1.46 1.78 4.58
C VAL A 251 1.01 2.86 5.56
N ALA A 252 -0.29 3.16 5.59
CA ALA A 252 -0.84 4.26 6.37
C ALA A 252 -0.88 4.01 7.88
N GLY A 253 -0.97 2.75 8.31
CA GLY A 253 -1.13 2.38 9.72
C GLY A 253 -0.24 1.20 10.11
N ALA A 254 -0.33 0.79 11.37
CA ALA A 254 0.46 -0.32 11.92
C ALA A 254 -0.02 -1.71 11.46
N SER A 255 -1.21 -1.81 10.88
CA SER A 255 -1.73 -3.05 10.29
C SER A 255 -1.39 -3.11 8.81
N ILE A 256 -0.99 -4.28 8.32
CA ILE A 256 -0.76 -4.51 6.88
C ILE A 256 -2.03 -4.32 6.03
N LYS A 257 -3.21 -4.53 6.62
CA LYS A 257 -4.50 -4.23 5.98
C LYS A 257 -4.85 -2.74 5.96
N SER A 258 -4.00 -1.87 6.49
CA SER A 258 -4.22 -0.42 6.34
C SER A 258 -4.10 -0.02 4.86
N ARG A 259 -4.58 1.18 4.53
CA ARG A 259 -4.37 1.77 3.21
C ARG A 259 -2.89 1.75 2.82
N ILE A 260 -2.59 1.22 1.63
CA ILE A 260 -1.27 1.38 1.01
C ILE A 260 -1.31 2.41 -0.11
N VAL A 261 -0.16 3.01 -0.41
CA VAL A 261 0.02 3.82 -1.62
C VAL A 261 1.30 3.45 -2.35
N ILE A 262 1.24 3.50 -3.68
CA ILE A 262 2.43 3.50 -4.54
C ILE A 262 3.08 4.90 -4.44
N ALA A 263 4.37 4.93 -4.13
CA ALA A 263 5.17 6.13 -3.92
C ALA A 263 6.47 6.10 -4.74
N ASP A 264 7.19 7.23 -4.72
CA ASP A 264 8.46 7.49 -5.42
C ASP A 264 8.39 7.42 -6.96
N PHE A 265 7.92 8.52 -7.55
CA PHE A 265 7.73 8.68 -8.99
C PHE A 265 8.97 9.24 -9.71
N GLY A 266 10.13 9.27 -9.04
CA GLY A 266 11.37 9.84 -9.60
C GLY A 266 11.87 9.15 -10.88
N LEU A 267 11.46 7.90 -11.12
CA LEU A 267 11.75 7.14 -12.34
C LEU A 267 10.55 6.96 -13.27
N ALA A 268 9.36 7.39 -12.84
CA ALA A 268 8.13 7.20 -13.61
C ALA A 268 8.16 8.03 -14.90
N LEU A 269 7.53 7.53 -15.96
CA LEU A 269 7.42 8.20 -17.26
C LEU A 269 6.07 7.93 -17.89
N TYR A 270 5.63 8.83 -18.76
CA TYR A 270 4.52 8.55 -19.66
C TYR A 270 4.93 7.51 -20.71
N LYS A 271 4.02 6.63 -21.11
CA LYS A 271 4.28 5.44 -21.94
C LYS A 271 5.10 5.73 -23.19
N GLY A 272 4.77 6.79 -23.92
CA GLY A 272 5.49 7.20 -25.14
C GLY A 272 6.92 7.74 -24.90
N GLU A 273 7.25 8.13 -23.67
CA GLU A 273 8.61 8.50 -23.26
C GLU A 273 9.35 7.30 -22.66
N ALA A 274 8.66 6.44 -21.90
CA ALA A 274 9.22 5.23 -21.30
C ALA A 274 9.81 4.29 -22.36
N GLU A 275 9.13 4.15 -23.50
CA GLU A 275 9.57 3.31 -24.63
C GLU A 275 10.83 3.84 -25.34
N LYS A 276 11.19 5.14 -25.13
CA LYS A 276 12.35 5.80 -25.75
C LYS A 276 13.61 5.75 -24.87
N VAL A 277 13.49 5.32 -23.62
CA VAL A 277 14.62 5.24 -22.70
C VAL A 277 15.32 3.90 -22.83
N HIS A 278 16.58 3.91 -23.26
CA HIS A 278 17.41 2.71 -23.45
C HIS A 278 18.44 2.48 -22.33
N HIS A 279 18.14 2.96 -21.12
CA HIS A 279 18.96 2.79 -19.91
C HIS A 279 18.12 2.16 -18.80
N SER A 280 18.61 1.07 -18.21
CA SER A 280 17.98 0.40 -17.08
C SER A 280 18.16 1.22 -15.80
N HIS A 281 17.05 1.69 -15.23
CA HIS A 281 16.98 2.39 -13.95
C HIS A 281 16.03 1.64 -13.00
N GLY A 282 16.26 1.71 -11.69
CA GLY A 282 15.46 1.03 -10.67
C GLY A 282 16.17 -0.17 -10.04
N THR A 283 15.46 -0.93 -9.20
CA THR A 283 16.04 -2.05 -8.45
C THR A 283 16.07 -3.35 -9.30
N PHE A 284 17.29 -3.82 -9.61
CA PHE A 284 17.53 -4.96 -10.50
C PHE A 284 16.78 -6.25 -10.11
N GLY A 285 16.59 -6.52 -8.82
CA GLY A 285 15.85 -7.69 -8.32
C GLY A 285 14.39 -7.76 -8.76
N TYR A 286 13.79 -6.61 -9.10
CA TYR A 286 12.40 -6.50 -9.53
C TYR A 286 12.24 -6.30 -11.05
N PHE A 287 13.34 -6.35 -11.81
CA PHE A 287 13.28 -6.14 -13.25
C PHE A 287 12.59 -7.31 -13.96
N ALA A 288 11.73 -6.95 -14.92
CA ALA A 288 11.14 -7.90 -15.85
C ALA A 288 12.15 -8.38 -16.90
N PRO A 289 11.97 -9.57 -17.52
CA PRO A 289 12.89 -10.12 -18.51
C PRO A 289 13.21 -9.19 -19.68
N GLU A 290 12.21 -8.46 -20.18
CA GLU A 290 12.37 -7.49 -21.26
C GLU A 290 13.14 -6.22 -20.83
N VAL A 291 13.09 -5.86 -19.54
CA VAL A 291 13.88 -4.76 -18.98
C VAL A 291 15.35 -5.17 -18.86
N VAL A 292 15.61 -6.41 -18.45
CA VAL A 292 16.98 -6.95 -18.37
C VAL A 292 17.61 -7.11 -19.75
N THR A 293 16.83 -7.57 -20.74
CA THR A 293 17.32 -7.87 -22.10
C THR A 293 17.44 -6.60 -22.95
N ASP A 294 16.35 -5.84 -23.07
CA ASP A 294 16.23 -4.75 -24.04
C ASP A 294 16.15 -3.36 -23.40
N LYS A 295 16.14 -3.29 -22.06
CA LYS A 295 15.94 -2.05 -21.29
C LYS A 295 14.62 -1.36 -21.62
N ARG A 296 13.63 -2.12 -22.09
CA ARG A 296 12.31 -1.63 -22.47
C ARG A 296 11.36 -1.73 -21.29
N TYR A 297 10.88 -0.58 -20.82
CA TYR A 297 9.88 -0.50 -19.77
C TYR A 297 8.48 -0.37 -20.36
N SER A 298 7.51 -1.01 -19.70
CA SER A 298 6.09 -0.91 -20.07
C SER A 298 5.21 -1.06 -18.83
N SER A 299 3.90 -0.84 -18.97
CA SER A 299 2.96 -1.19 -17.90
C SER A 299 3.04 -2.67 -17.49
N LYS A 300 3.42 -3.57 -18.43
CA LYS A 300 3.61 -4.99 -18.14
C LYS A 300 4.85 -5.28 -17.31
N SER A 301 5.88 -4.43 -17.35
CA SER A 301 7.04 -4.59 -16.47
C SER A 301 6.71 -4.23 -15.02
N ASP A 302 5.82 -3.25 -14.80
CA ASP A 302 5.30 -2.97 -13.45
C ASP A 302 4.46 -4.15 -12.91
N CYS A 303 3.72 -4.84 -13.79
CA CYS A 303 2.93 -6.02 -13.41
C CYS A 303 3.83 -7.20 -13.01
N TRP A 304 4.95 -7.42 -13.71
CA TRP A 304 5.94 -8.41 -13.29
C TRP A 304 6.45 -8.14 -11.87
N ALA A 305 6.83 -6.89 -11.59
CA ALA A 305 7.27 -6.48 -10.26
C ALA A 305 6.19 -6.69 -9.20
N ALA A 306 4.92 -6.39 -9.50
CA ALA A 306 3.81 -6.70 -8.61
C ALA A 306 3.66 -8.21 -8.33
N GLY A 307 3.89 -9.07 -9.32
CA GLY A 307 3.93 -10.52 -9.13
C GLY A 307 5.05 -10.97 -8.18
N LEU A 308 6.23 -10.34 -8.26
CA LEU A 308 7.33 -10.60 -7.32
C LEU A 308 7.01 -10.11 -5.90
N ILE A 309 6.31 -8.98 -5.75
CA ILE A 309 5.83 -8.49 -4.44
C ILE A 309 4.82 -9.46 -3.84
N LEU A 310 3.85 -9.95 -4.62
CA LEU A 310 2.87 -10.94 -4.17
C LEU A 310 3.55 -12.19 -3.59
N LEU A 311 4.53 -12.72 -4.31
CA LEU A 311 5.31 -13.86 -3.82
C LEU A 311 6.19 -13.50 -2.61
N SER A 312 6.71 -12.28 -2.56
CA SER A 312 7.51 -11.80 -1.43
C SER A 312 6.68 -11.76 -0.15
N MET A 313 5.39 -11.43 -0.23
CA MET A 313 4.46 -11.54 0.89
C MET A 313 4.17 -13.01 1.24
N ILE A 314 3.87 -13.86 0.25
CA ILE A 314 3.53 -15.28 0.51
C ILE A 314 4.70 -16.03 1.16
N PHE A 315 5.93 -15.76 0.72
CA PHE A 315 7.13 -16.46 1.20
C PHE A 315 7.89 -15.71 2.28
N VAL A 316 7.49 -14.46 2.59
CA VAL A 316 8.23 -13.57 3.51
C VAL A 316 9.71 -13.42 3.08
N ALA A 317 9.95 -13.51 1.77
CA ALA A 317 11.28 -13.51 1.19
C ALA A 317 11.21 -13.24 -0.31
N HIS A 318 12.23 -12.57 -0.85
CA HIS A 318 12.28 -12.33 -2.29
C HIS A 318 12.31 -13.66 -3.08
N PRO A 319 11.52 -13.84 -4.16
CA PRO A 319 11.43 -15.12 -4.89
C PRO A 319 12.77 -15.58 -5.49
N PHE A 320 13.65 -14.63 -5.77
CA PHE A 320 15.00 -14.86 -6.27
C PHE A 320 16.10 -14.69 -5.21
N ALA A 321 15.77 -14.78 -3.91
CA ALA A 321 16.72 -14.53 -2.81
C ALA A 321 18.06 -15.26 -2.99
N LYS A 322 18.03 -16.54 -3.40
CA LYS A 322 19.23 -17.37 -3.67
C LYS A 322 20.15 -16.86 -4.81
N TYR A 323 19.68 -15.91 -5.62
CA TYR A 323 20.41 -15.37 -6.75
C TYR A 323 20.81 -13.90 -6.58
N LEU A 324 20.28 -13.20 -5.57
CA LEU A 324 20.44 -11.74 -5.44
C LEU A 324 21.91 -11.29 -5.36
N ASP A 325 22.78 -12.10 -4.76
CA ASP A 325 24.22 -11.80 -4.61
C ASP A 325 25.04 -12.00 -5.89
N ASN A 326 24.48 -12.65 -6.91
CA ASN A 326 25.15 -12.90 -8.19
C ASN A 326 24.30 -12.40 -9.35
N LYS A 327 24.68 -11.23 -9.89
CA LYS A 327 23.96 -10.58 -11.00
C LYS A 327 23.76 -11.48 -12.22
N GLN A 328 24.73 -12.32 -12.58
CA GLN A 328 24.58 -13.23 -13.72
C GLN A 328 23.56 -14.33 -13.40
N ALA A 329 23.66 -14.95 -12.23
CA ALA A 329 22.71 -15.99 -11.81
C ALA A 329 21.28 -15.43 -11.68
N LEU A 330 21.14 -14.19 -11.17
CA LEU A 330 19.86 -13.49 -11.09
C LEU A 330 19.31 -13.17 -12.47
N THR A 331 20.15 -12.71 -13.39
CA THR A 331 19.78 -12.50 -14.80
C THR A 331 19.23 -13.79 -15.39
N ASP A 332 19.95 -14.90 -15.25
CA ASP A 332 19.51 -16.20 -15.76
C ASP A 332 18.22 -16.68 -15.07
N ALA A 333 18.01 -16.37 -13.80
CA ALA A 333 16.80 -16.70 -13.08
C ALA A 333 15.59 -15.89 -13.57
N ILE A 334 15.76 -14.58 -13.80
CA ILE A 334 14.73 -13.70 -14.34
C ILE A 334 14.34 -14.14 -15.75
N LEU A 335 15.32 -14.29 -16.66
CA LEU A 335 15.08 -14.61 -18.08
C LEU A 335 14.39 -15.97 -18.29
N ASN A 336 14.54 -16.89 -17.34
CA ASN A 336 13.92 -18.21 -17.40
C ASN A 336 12.77 -18.38 -16.39
N ALA A 337 12.34 -17.30 -15.73
CA ALA A 337 11.32 -17.31 -14.67
C ALA A 337 11.51 -18.45 -13.65
N LYS A 338 12.74 -18.62 -13.12
CA LYS A 338 13.12 -19.69 -12.16
C LYS A 338 12.58 -19.44 -10.76
N VAL A 339 11.28 -19.28 -10.66
CA VAL A 339 10.51 -19.09 -9.44
C VAL A 339 9.99 -20.45 -8.97
N ASP A 340 10.03 -20.67 -7.66
CA ASP A 340 9.45 -21.87 -7.07
C ASP A 340 7.94 -21.68 -6.86
N PHE A 341 7.16 -22.43 -7.63
CA PHE A 341 5.70 -22.41 -7.58
C PHE A 341 5.13 -23.58 -6.77
N ASP A 342 5.97 -24.48 -6.24
CA ASP A 342 5.50 -25.71 -5.61
C ASP A 342 4.61 -25.43 -4.40
N ALA A 343 4.95 -24.40 -3.64
CA ALA A 343 4.17 -23.92 -2.49
C ALA A 343 2.78 -23.38 -2.87
N LEU A 344 2.51 -23.08 -4.15
CA LEU A 344 1.23 -22.55 -4.63
C LEU A 344 0.33 -23.60 -5.28
N LYS A 345 0.80 -24.84 -5.47
CA LYS A 345 0.08 -25.88 -6.23
C LYS A 345 -1.32 -26.19 -5.70
N GLU A 346 -1.50 -26.10 -4.38
CA GLU A 346 -2.78 -26.34 -3.71
C GLU A 346 -3.78 -25.17 -3.89
N ASN A 347 -3.32 -23.99 -4.30
CA ASN A 347 -4.16 -22.84 -4.61
C ASN A 347 -4.06 -22.51 -6.10
N THR A 348 -4.81 -23.27 -6.92
CA THR A 348 -4.76 -23.18 -8.39
C THR A 348 -5.10 -21.79 -8.91
N ASP A 349 -6.03 -21.07 -8.28
CA ASP A 349 -6.39 -19.71 -8.70
C ASP A 349 -5.23 -18.73 -8.48
N LEU A 350 -4.56 -18.81 -7.33
CA LEU A 350 -3.38 -18.00 -7.02
C LEU A 350 -2.20 -18.36 -7.93
N LEU A 351 -1.96 -19.66 -8.14
CA LEU A 351 -0.92 -20.14 -9.06
C LEU A 351 -1.12 -19.58 -10.48
N ASN A 352 -2.36 -19.62 -10.98
CA ASN A 352 -2.69 -19.08 -12.30
C ASN A 352 -2.43 -17.57 -12.38
N LEU A 353 -2.84 -16.82 -11.35
CA LEU A 353 -2.58 -15.38 -11.27
C LEU A 353 -1.06 -15.09 -11.27
N VAL A 354 -0.29 -15.72 -10.38
CA VAL A 354 1.16 -15.48 -10.31
C VAL A 354 1.85 -15.89 -11.61
N SER A 355 1.48 -17.04 -12.20
CA SER A 355 2.04 -17.48 -13.48
C SER A 355 1.75 -16.49 -14.61
N SER A 356 0.56 -15.90 -14.61
CA SER A 356 0.19 -14.87 -15.60
C SER A 356 0.94 -13.54 -15.43
N LEU A 357 1.32 -13.19 -14.19
CA LEU A 357 2.12 -12.01 -13.88
C LEU A 357 3.61 -12.21 -14.14
N LEU A 358 4.10 -13.43 -13.91
CA LEU A 358 5.51 -13.81 -14.10
C LEU A 358 5.74 -14.53 -15.43
N HIS A 359 4.91 -14.24 -16.42
CA HIS A 359 5.13 -14.70 -17.78
C HIS A 359 6.32 -13.94 -18.40
N VAL A 360 7.26 -14.67 -18.99
CA VAL A 360 8.51 -14.09 -19.56
C VAL A 360 8.20 -13.16 -20.73
N ASP A 361 7.33 -13.59 -21.64
CA ASP A 361 6.83 -12.76 -22.73
C ASP A 361 5.86 -11.69 -22.20
N PRO A 362 6.16 -10.38 -22.33
CA PRO A 362 5.30 -9.30 -21.85
C PRO A 362 3.95 -9.20 -22.58
N ASP A 363 3.83 -9.72 -23.81
CA ASP A 363 2.57 -9.68 -24.55
C ASP A 363 1.56 -10.67 -23.96
N GLN A 364 2.03 -11.83 -23.51
CA GLN A 364 1.23 -12.85 -22.80
C GLN A 364 1.01 -12.51 -21.31
N ARG A 365 1.86 -11.67 -20.72
CA ARG A 365 1.76 -11.28 -19.31
C ARG A 365 0.47 -10.51 -19.05
N HIS A 366 -0.20 -10.77 -17.93
CA HIS A 366 -1.40 -10.00 -17.58
C HIS A 366 -1.09 -8.53 -17.27
N SER A 367 -1.96 -7.65 -17.75
CA SER A 367 -2.04 -6.25 -17.30
C SER A 367 -2.73 -6.15 -15.95
N ALA A 368 -2.55 -5.02 -15.24
CA ALA A 368 -3.24 -4.76 -13.98
C ALA A 368 -4.77 -4.92 -14.08
N SER A 369 -5.38 -4.50 -15.20
CA SER A 369 -6.81 -4.74 -15.45
C SER A 369 -7.17 -6.22 -15.55
N GLN A 370 -6.36 -7.03 -16.25
CA GLN A 370 -6.59 -8.48 -16.36
C GLN A 370 -6.38 -9.19 -15.02
N CYS A 371 -5.42 -8.72 -14.19
CA CYS A 371 -5.21 -9.26 -12.84
C CYS A 371 -6.44 -9.07 -11.94
N LEU A 372 -7.11 -7.92 -12.01
CA LEU A 372 -8.34 -7.66 -11.25
C LEU A 372 -9.53 -8.51 -11.71
N GLN A 373 -9.44 -9.12 -12.90
CA GLN A 373 -10.43 -10.07 -13.43
C GLN A 373 -10.01 -11.54 -13.24
N SER A 374 -8.92 -11.81 -12.50
CA SER A 374 -8.51 -13.18 -12.22
C SER A 374 -9.44 -13.87 -11.24
N SER A 375 -9.59 -15.19 -11.36
CA SER A 375 -10.43 -15.99 -10.46
C SER A 375 -10.07 -15.81 -8.99
N TRP A 376 -8.78 -15.69 -8.65
CA TRP A 376 -8.34 -15.47 -7.28
C TRP A 376 -8.84 -14.15 -6.70
N VAL A 377 -8.88 -13.10 -7.53
CA VAL A 377 -9.39 -11.79 -7.12
C VAL A 377 -10.91 -11.78 -7.04
N LEU A 378 -11.59 -12.23 -8.10
CA LEU A 378 -13.06 -12.17 -8.18
C LEU A 378 -13.75 -12.94 -7.05
N LYS A 379 -13.25 -14.14 -6.71
CA LYS A 379 -13.78 -14.95 -5.60
C LYS A 379 -13.65 -14.30 -4.23
N LYS A 380 -12.64 -13.43 -4.05
CA LYS A 380 -12.36 -12.76 -2.77
C LYS A 380 -12.98 -11.37 -2.67
N THR A 381 -13.29 -10.71 -3.79
CA THR A 381 -14.01 -9.41 -3.82
C THR A 381 -15.51 -9.56 -3.52
N ASN A 382 -15.84 -10.02 -2.32
CA ASN A 382 -17.22 -10.13 -1.85
C ASN A 382 -17.66 -8.91 -1.01
N ARG A 383 -18.91 -8.90 -0.54
CA ARG A 383 -19.46 -7.78 0.24
C ARG A 383 -18.67 -7.48 1.52
N GLN A 384 -18.16 -8.51 2.20
CA GLN A 384 -17.37 -8.33 3.42
C GLN A 384 -16.04 -7.63 3.09
N PHE A 385 -15.35 -8.07 2.04
CA PHE A 385 -14.14 -7.42 1.57
C PHE A 385 -14.39 -5.94 1.24
N PHE A 386 -15.46 -5.61 0.51
CA PHE A 386 -15.76 -4.21 0.18
C PHE A 386 -16.09 -3.36 1.39
N SER A 387 -16.77 -3.92 2.40
CA SER A 387 -17.02 -3.22 3.67
C SER A 387 -15.71 -2.90 4.39
N GLU A 388 -14.79 -3.87 4.47
CA GLU A 388 -13.48 -3.68 5.08
C GLU A 388 -12.62 -2.69 4.28
N TYR A 389 -12.65 -2.78 2.94
CA TYR A 389 -11.96 -1.85 2.06
C TYR A 389 -12.50 -0.42 2.18
N GLU A 390 -13.82 -0.23 2.28
CA GLU A 390 -14.42 1.07 2.49
C GLU A 390 -13.92 1.71 3.80
N GLU A 391 -13.95 0.96 4.89
CA GLU A 391 -13.51 1.40 6.22
C GLU A 391 -12.00 1.69 6.27
N MET A 392 -11.18 0.73 5.85
CA MET A 392 -9.72 0.82 6.03
C MET A 392 -9.02 1.67 4.97
N VAL A 393 -9.61 1.80 3.77
CA VAL A 393 -8.97 2.45 2.63
C VAL A 393 -9.70 3.73 2.21
N LEU A 394 -10.99 3.64 1.89
CA LEU A 394 -11.71 4.77 1.31
C LEU A 394 -12.02 5.88 2.32
N GLN A 395 -12.40 5.53 3.55
CA GLN A 395 -12.62 6.54 4.60
C GLN A 395 -11.33 7.25 4.99
N HIS A 396 -10.22 6.50 5.13
CA HIS A 396 -8.89 7.09 5.35
C HIS A 396 -8.51 8.05 4.20
N PHE A 397 -8.70 7.62 2.95
CA PHE A 397 -8.46 8.47 1.78
C PHE A 397 -9.33 9.73 1.80
N ALA A 398 -10.64 9.61 2.04
CA ALA A 398 -11.55 10.75 2.09
C ALA A 398 -11.14 11.75 3.19
N GLY A 399 -10.70 11.25 4.36
CA GLY A 399 -10.12 12.07 5.42
C GLY A 399 -8.88 12.82 4.98
N GLU A 400 -7.91 12.12 4.38
CA GLU A 400 -6.69 12.71 3.81
C GLU A 400 -7.02 13.81 2.77
N ARG A 401 -7.94 13.53 1.84
CA ARG A 401 -8.38 14.48 0.82
C ARG A 401 -9.00 15.74 1.42
N LYS A 402 -9.85 15.58 2.42
CA LYS A 402 -10.47 16.69 3.12
C LYS A 402 -9.44 17.57 3.83
N ILE A 403 -8.51 16.95 4.57
CA ILE A 403 -7.51 17.67 5.37
C ILE A 403 -6.51 18.41 4.45
N TRP A 404 -5.92 17.70 3.49
CA TRP A 404 -4.79 18.24 2.73
C TRP A 404 -5.20 18.95 1.45
N PHE A 405 -6.34 18.62 0.86
CA PHE A 405 -6.73 19.11 -0.46
C PHE A 405 -8.00 19.96 -0.48
N ASP A 406 -8.66 20.16 0.68
CA ASP A 406 -9.97 20.85 0.80
C ASP A 406 -11.07 20.21 -0.06
N GLU A 407 -10.87 18.95 -0.45
CA GLU A 407 -11.81 18.19 -1.27
C GLU A 407 -12.79 17.46 -0.35
N ASN A 408 -14.03 17.94 -0.30
CA ASN A 408 -15.12 17.22 0.36
C ASN A 408 -15.72 16.21 -0.61
N PHE A 409 -15.29 14.96 -0.51
CA PHE A 409 -15.95 13.86 -1.19
C PHE A 409 -17.28 13.55 -0.50
N LYS A 410 -18.34 14.30 -0.87
CA LYS A 410 -19.72 14.06 -0.42
C LYS A 410 -20.52 13.18 -1.38
N ASP A 411 -20.02 12.98 -2.60
CA ASP A 411 -20.65 12.11 -3.58
C ASP A 411 -19.87 10.80 -3.68
N LYS A 412 -20.56 9.71 -3.34
CA LYS A 412 -20.09 8.33 -3.53
C LYS A 412 -19.82 7.96 -5.00
N GLN A 413 -20.02 8.90 -5.94
CA GLN A 413 -19.92 8.69 -7.38
C GLN A 413 -18.51 8.79 -7.99
N THR A 414 -17.43 8.97 -7.21
CA THR A 414 -16.09 9.19 -7.84
C THR A 414 -15.02 8.17 -7.46
N TYR A 415 -15.32 7.18 -6.63
CA TYR A 415 -14.38 6.08 -6.37
C TYR A 415 -14.71 4.92 -7.29
N LEU A 416 -14.39 5.09 -8.57
CA LEU A 416 -14.49 4.02 -9.54
C LEU A 416 -13.42 2.97 -9.21
N LEU A 417 -13.84 1.91 -8.52
CA LEU A 417 -13.08 0.67 -8.43
C LEU A 417 -13.39 -0.12 -9.69
N ASN A 418 -12.50 -0.08 -10.69
CA ASN A 418 -12.71 -0.66 -12.02
C ASN A 418 -13.84 -0.01 -12.86
N ASP A 419 -14.07 1.30 -12.76
CA ASP A 419 -15.22 1.96 -13.43
C ASP A 419 -16.60 1.54 -12.88
N ILE A 420 -16.63 0.92 -11.70
CA ILE A 420 -17.86 0.46 -11.03
C ILE A 420 -18.15 1.39 -9.82
N PRO A 421 -19.35 2.01 -9.74
CA PRO A 421 -19.78 2.75 -8.56
C PRO A 421 -19.94 1.80 -7.36
N LEU A 422 -19.41 2.18 -6.19
CA LEU A 422 -19.54 1.42 -4.94
C LEU A 422 -20.99 1.24 -4.44
N GLU A 423 -21.97 1.93 -5.05
CA GLU A 423 -23.38 1.86 -4.64
C GLU A 423 -24.23 0.83 -5.40
N ASP A 424 -23.75 0.25 -6.51
CA ASP A 424 -24.55 -0.72 -7.27
C ASP A 424 -24.23 -2.16 -6.87
N GLU A 425 -25.28 -2.87 -6.47
CA GLU A 425 -25.29 -4.26 -6.06
C GLU A 425 -24.67 -5.17 -7.13
N ARG A 426 -23.53 -5.78 -6.78
CA ARG A 426 -22.85 -6.85 -7.52
C ARG A 426 -22.31 -6.38 -8.88
N PRO A 427 -21.07 -6.73 -9.25
CA PRO A 427 -20.57 -6.45 -10.59
C PRO A 427 -21.48 -7.15 -11.62
N HIS A 428 -22.30 -6.39 -12.34
CA HIS A 428 -22.89 -6.83 -13.60
C HIS A 428 -21.77 -6.86 -14.65
N TYR A 429 -20.95 -7.90 -14.59
CA TYR A 429 -20.07 -8.23 -15.70
C TYR A 429 -20.97 -8.63 -16.88
N HIS A 430 -21.03 -7.76 -17.88
CA HIS A 430 -21.67 -8.06 -19.15
C HIS A 430 -20.68 -8.85 -20.00
N VAL A 431 -20.99 -10.13 -20.17
CA VAL A 431 -20.28 -11.10 -21.01
C VAL A 431 -19.99 -10.58 -22.43
N ASP A 432 -20.81 -9.64 -22.92
CA ASP A 432 -20.64 -8.99 -24.23
C ASP A 432 -19.43 -8.04 -24.33
N HIS A 433 -18.76 -7.73 -23.21
CA HIS A 433 -17.61 -6.82 -23.15
C HIS A 433 -16.25 -7.54 -23.11
N ASP A 434 -16.22 -8.87 -23.02
CA ASP A 434 -15.00 -9.67 -23.03
C ASP A 434 -14.86 -10.47 -24.35
N PRO A 435 -13.86 -10.14 -25.19
CA PRO A 435 -13.66 -10.79 -26.48
C PRO A 435 -13.43 -12.32 -26.41
N LEU A 436 -12.85 -12.82 -25.31
CA LEU A 436 -12.56 -14.24 -25.11
C LEU A 436 -13.82 -14.98 -24.66
N ALA A 437 -14.58 -14.42 -23.71
CA ALA A 437 -15.87 -14.98 -23.30
C ALA A 437 -16.88 -14.99 -24.47
N VAL A 438 -16.90 -13.93 -25.28
CA VAL A 438 -17.71 -13.87 -26.52
C VAL A 438 -17.29 -14.94 -27.52
N ALA A 439 -15.99 -15.24 -27.64
CA ALA A 439 -15.49 -16.27 -28.55
C ALA A 439 -15.92 -17.68 -28.09
N ASP A 440 -15.78 -17.99 -26.80
CA ASP A 440 -16.17 -19.28 -26.23
C ASP A 440 -17.69 -19.49 -26.29
N ILE A 441 -18.48 -18.46 -26.02
CA ILE A 441 -19.94 -18.55 -26.14
C ILE A 441 -20.38 -18.68 -27.60
N LYS A 442 -19.73 -17.98 -28.54
CA LYS A 442 -19.98 -18.18 -29.97
C LYS A 442 -19.63 -19.59 -30.41
N TYR A 443 -18.53 -20.15 -29.89
CA TYR A 443 -18.15 -21.53 -30.16
C TYR A 443 -19.20 -22.51 -29.61
N LYS A 444 -19.59 -22.37 -28.35
CA LYS A 444 -20.57 -23.27 -27.72
C LYS A 444 -21.98 -23.14 -28.33
N ARG A 445 -22.38 -21.95 -28.76
CA ARG A 445 -23.61 -21.74 -29.55
C ARG A 445 -23.59 -22.49 -30.88
N ARG A 446 -22.43 -22.66 -31.52
CA ARG A 446 -22.30 -23.44 -32.76
C ARG A 446 -22.37 -24.95 -32.50
N GLU A 447 -21.87 -25.42 -31.37
CA GLU A 447 -22.03 -26.82 -30.95
C GLU A 447 -23.49 -27.14 -30.63
N LEU A 448 -24.13 -26.40 -29.73
CA LEU A 448 -25.50 -26.68 -29.26
C LEU A 448 -26.57 -26.61 -30.37
N LYS A 449 -26.31 -25.82 -31.42
CA LYS A 449 -27.18 -25.72 -32.59
C LYS A 449 -27.22 -27.01 -33.41
N LYS A 450 -26.20 -27.87 -33.31
CA LYS A 450 -26.20 -29.20 -33.94
C LYS A 450 -27.15 -30.18 -33.27
N ASP A 451 -27.47 -29.93 -31.99
CA ASP A 451 -28.33 -30.79 -31.15
C ASP A 451 -29.72 -30.19 -30.90
N CYS A 452 -30.11 -29.16 -31.68
CA CYS A 452 -31.39 -28.42 -31.54
C CYS A 452 -31.60 -27.76 -30.17
N PHE A 453 -30.54 -27.24 -29.55
CA PHE A 453 -30.64 -26.46 -28.32
C PHE A 453 -30.21 -24.99 -28.52
N ARG A 454 -30.94 -24.07 -27.87
CA ARG A 454 -30.61 -22.64 -27.82
C ARG A 454 -30.37 -22.18 -26.39
N ILE A 455 -29.37 -21.32 -26.21
CA ILE A 455 -29.11 -20.61 -24.95
C ILE A 455 -30.00 -19.36 -24.92
N GLU A 456 -30.88 -19.25 -23.92
CA GLU A 456 -31.75 -18.08 -23.73
C GLU A 456 -31.07 -17.03 -22.84
N THR A 457 -30.41 -16.05 -23.48
CA THR A 457 -29.62 -15.03 -22.77
C THR A 457 -30.43 -14.10 -21.87
N GLU A 458 -31.73 -13.95 -22.12
CA GLU A 458 -32.61 -13.11 -21.30
C GLU A 458 -32.89 -13.73 -19.91
N LYS A 459 -32.86 -15.07 -19.77
CA LYS A 459 -32.98 -15.76 -18.46
C LYS A 459 -31.67 -15.81 -17.66
N ILE A 460 -30.55 -15.52 -18.31
CA ILE A 460 -29.23 -15.37 -17.67
C ILE A 460 -29.20 -14.10 -16.82
N ILE A 461 -29.91 -13.06 -17.23
CA ILE A 461 -30.02 -11.78 -16.51
C ILE A 461 -30.88 -11.92 -15.23
N SER A 462 -31.80 -12.90 -15.19
CA SER A 462 -32.75 -13.09 -14.08
C SER A 462 -32.38 -14.18 -13.09
N THR A 463 -31.25 -14.89 -13.27
CA THR A 463 -30.80 -15.94 -12.33
C THR A 463 -29.67 -15.40 -11.46
N SER A 464 -29.87 -15.45 -10.15
CA SER A 464 -28.98 -14.90 -9.11
C SER A 464 -27.63 -15.64 -8.94
N GLY A 465 -27.09 -16.24 -10.00
CA GLY A 465 -25.83 -16.99 -10.00
C GLY A 465 -24.62 -16.12 -10.35
N VAL A 466 -23.45 -16.50 -9.83
CA VAL A 466 -22.18 -15.79 -10.06
C VAL A 466 -21.64 -16.18 -11.44
N ILE A 467 -20.81 -15.36 -12.08
CA ILE A 467 -20.25 -15.67 -13.41
C ILE A 467 -19.39 -16.93 -13.42
N GLU A 468 -18.82 -17.26 -12.26
CA GLU A 468 -18.09 -18.49 -12.01
C GLU A 468 -18.98 -19.72 -12.15
N ASP A 469 -20.24 -19.67 -11.71
CA ASP A 469 -21.22 -20.76 -11.91
C ASP A 469 -21.50 -20.99 -13.40
N TRP A 470 -21.41 -19.94 -14.22
CA TRP A 470 -21.63 -20.00 -15.67
C TRP A 470 -20.42 -20.50 -16.45
N ILE A 471 -19.23 -20.01 -16.12
CA ILE A 471 -17.97 -20.50 -16.70
C ILE A 471 -17.77 -21.98 -16.33
N ASP A 472 -18.08 -22.35 -15.08
CA ASP A 472 -17.98 -23.72 -14.60
C ASP A 472 -19.07 -24.62 -15.21
N ALA A 473 -20.30 -24.11 -15.44
CA ALA A 473 -21.36 -24.81 -16.16
C ALA A 473 -21.04 -25.04 -17.65
N ILE A 474 -20.44 -24.05 -18.32
CA ILE A 474 -20.00 -24.13 -19.74
C ILE A 474 -18.86 -25.15 -19.88
N ASN A 475 -17.91 -25.13 -18.94
CA ASN A 475 -16.73 -25.99 -18.97
C ASN A 475 -17.02 -27.44 -18.51
N LYS A 476 -18.11 -27.69 -17.77
CA LYS A 476 -18.48 -29.02 -17.24
C LYS A 476 -19.66 -29.71 -17.96
N GLU A 477 -20.14 -29.17 -19.09
CA GLU A 477 -21.31 -29.67 -19.86
C GLU A 477 -22.63 -29.80 -19.06
N ARG A 478 -22.72 -29.21 -17.87
CA ARG A 478 -23.96 -29.11 -17.09
C ARG A 478 -24.46 -27.67 -17.11
N PHE A 479 -25.17 -27.31 -18.17
CA PHE A 479 -26.03 -26.13 -18.09
C PHE A 479 -27.06 -26.35 -16.97
N PRO A 480 -27.32 -25.37 -16.09
CA PRO A 480 -28.50 -25.42 -15.25
C PRO A 480 -29.70 -25.66 -16.16
N ASN A 481 -30.51 -26.69 -15.87
CA ASN A 481 -31.66 -27.11 -16.69
C ASN A 481 -32.65 -25.97 -17.01
N ALA A 482 -32.54 -24.82 -16.33
CA ALA A 482 -33.35 -23.63 -16.54
C ALA A 482 -32.96 -22.77 -17.77
N THR A 483 -31.85 -23.05 -18.47
CA THR A 483 -31.29 -22.14 -19.49
C THR A 483 -31.16 -22.68 -20.91
N LEU A 484 -31.38 -23.98 -21.10
CA LEU A 484 -31.41 -24.61 -22.42
C LEU A 484 -32.85 -24.83 -22.84
N ILE A 485 -33.22 -24.28 -24.00
CA ILE A 485 -34.50 -24.59 -24.63
C ILE A 485 -34.21 -25.52 -25.80
N LYS A 486 -34.91 -26.66 -25.84
CA LYS A 486 -34.95 -27.52 -27.02
C LYS A 486 -35.80 -26.81 -28.07
N GLU A 487 -35.22 -26.47 -29.21
CA GLU A 487 -35.98 -25.93 -30.33
C GLU A 487 -36.94 -27.03 -30.81
N SER A 488 -38.24 -26.84 -30.58
CA SER A 488 -39.27 -27.66 -31.21
C SER A 488 -39.24 -27.36 -32.70
N SER A 489 -39.04 -28.40 -33.51
CA SER A 489 -39.07 -28.37 -34.98
C SER A 489 -40.31 -27.71 -35.54
#